data_AF-A0A939V4A1-F1
#
_entry.id   AF-A0A939V4A1-F1
#
_cell.length_a   1.000
_cell.length_b   1.000
_cell.length_c   1.000
_cell.angle_alpha   90.00
_cell.angle_beta   90.00
_cell.angle_gamma   90.00
#
_symmetry.space_group_name_H-M   'P 1'
#
loop_
_entity.id
_entity.type
_entity.pdbx_description
1 polymer ?
#
loop_
_entity_poly.entity_id
_entity_poly.type
_entity_poly.pdbx_seq_one_letter_code
_entity_poly.pdbx_strand_id
1 'polypeptide(L)'
;MKKVCLLALFVTFGAWAIGNNVISKLAPYADYSWLKNEELSFSEKEQELDIRSMDCTNKDLSKYTAEQISFDNGTVFPKNASKLPADFNANAIMEKHKNPGLNLHKLHEQGIDGSGVSMAIIDQPLSPHNEYNDNLAHYEEFLVYKGQSGSMHGAAVSSIAVGKTVGVAPKAKLYYFAADITDGQFQNDEIKRKISKYYAAALDKIVEINETLPDNEKIVAVSVSASPALSRDPEIWEKALEKAKQAGIFVTTTHIEKEYGFRDNGVYRFVSQEPDDFESYRQTNWQIGYDMPVDIQKNTLCFPMDHRTTAAPNGINDYVHYANGGFSWMKPFEASVYVLAKQVKRDITPEEFFKVGLETGDYSEKAKCVIVNPVALIDYLRK
;
A
#
# COMPACT_ATOMS: atom_id res chain seq x y z
N MET A 1 37.56 42.33 42.70
CA MET A 1 36.66 42.31 41.53
C MET A 1 37.19 41.28 40.53
N LYS A 2 36.71 40.04 40.59
CA LYS A 2 37.03 38.97 39.62
C LYS A 2 35.72 38.55 38.96
N LYS A 3 35.66 38.65 37.64
CA LYS A 3 34.50 38.30 36.80
C LYS A 3 34.29 36.78 36.84
N VAL A 4 33.07 36.37 37.16
CA VAL A 4 32.58 35.00 36.99
C VAL A 4 32.05 34.88 35.56
N CYS A 5 32.71 34.07 34.74
CA CYS A 5 32.18 33.60 33.47
C CYS A 5 31.33 32.36 33.74
N LEU A 6 30.01 32.46 33.54
CA LEU A 6 29.11 31.32 33.53
C LEU A 6 29.24 30.64 32.16
N LEU A 7 29.76 29.41 32.14
CA LEU A 7 29.76 28.55 30.97
C LEU A 7 28.36 27.92 30.86
N ALA A 8 27.55 28.37 29.90
CA ALA A 8 26.30 27.71 29.57
C ALA A 8 26.60 26.43 28.78
N LEU A 9 26.39 25.26 29.38
CA LEU A 9 26.29 24.00 28.65
C LEU A 9 25.00 24.04 27.82
N PHE A 10 25.15 24.21 26.51
CA PHE A 10 24.13 23.81 25.55
C PHE A 10 24.16 22.28 25.46
N VAL A 11 23.20 21.62 26.10
CA VAL A 11 22.89 20.22 25.83
C VAL A 11 22.02 20.20 24.58
N THR A 12 22.64 19.89 23.44
CA THR A 12 21.94 19.47 22.23
C THR A 12 21.32 18.09 22.48
N PHE A 13 20.02 18.03 22.73
CA PHE A 13 19.29 16.76 22.63
C PHE A 13 19.17 16.39 21.15
N GLY A 14 20.14 15.58 20.69
CA GLY A 14 20.15 14.98 19.38
C GLY A 14 19.00 14.00 19.20
N ALA A 15 18.35 14.11 18.05
CA ALA A 15 17.41 13.15 17.52
C ALA A 15 18.06 11.76 17.40
N TRP A 16 17.80 10.84 18.34
CA TRP A 16 18.11 9.40 18.21
C TRP A 16 17.41 8.57 19.29
N ALA A 17 16.09 8.72 19.46
CA ALA A 17 15.32 7.91 20.43
C ALA A 17 13.87 7.57 20.03
N ILE A 18 13.37 8.03 18.88
CA ILE A 18 11.96 7.82 18.50
C ILE A 18 11.76 6.44 17.83
N GLY A 19 12.73 5.93 17.08
CA GLY A 19 12.58 4.68 16.29
C GLY A 19 12.37 3.41 17.12
N ASN A 20 13.14 3.20 18.20
CA ASN A 20 13.09 1.94 18.95
C ASN A 20 11.79 1.75 19.76
N ASN A 21 11.08 2.82 20.11
CA ASN A 21 9.85 2.74 20.90
C ASN A 21 8.59 2.48 20.06
N VAL A 22 8.62 2.75 18.76
CA VAL A 22 7.49 2.48 17.86
C VAL A 22 7.51 1.02 17.42
N ILE A 23 8.68 0.51 17.03
CA ILE A 23 8.84 -0.88 16.59
C ILE A 23 8.44 -1.88 17.70
N SER A 24 8.72 -1.57 18.96
CA SER A 24 8.32 -2.43 20.10
C SER A 24 6.81 -2.54 20.31
N LYS A 25 6.02 -1.66 19.69
CA LYS A 25 4.55 -1.70 19.74
C LYS A 25 3.93 -2.48 18.60
N LEU A 26 4.71 -2.83 17.57
CA LEU A 26 4.22 -3.58 16.42
C LEU A 26 3.78 -4.98 16.84
N ALA A 27 2.85 -5.53 16.06
CA ALA A 27 2.36 -6.87 16.26
C ALA A 27 3.47 -7.91 16.01
N PRO A 28 3.45 -9.06 16.69
CA PRO A 28 4.40 -10.15 16.43
C PRO A 28 4.25 -10.66 14.99
N TYR A 29 5.28 -11.33 14.48
CA TYR A 29 5.24 -11.95 13.15
C TYR A 29 4.06 -12.93 13.02
N ALA A 30 3.47 -12.97 11.82
CA ALA A 30 2.48 -13.98 11.48
C ALA A 30 3.12 -15.38 11.50
N ASP A 31 2.43 -16.35 12.10
CA ASP A 31 2.84 -17.76 12.06
C ASP A 31 2.01 -18.51 11.01
N TYR A 32 2.70 -18.90 9.94
CA TYR A 32 2.15 -19.71 8.84
C TYR A 32 2.65 -21.15 8.84
N SER A 33 3.28 -21.62 9.94
CA SER A 33 3.81 -22.98 10.03
C SER A 33 2.76 -24.07 9.83
N TRP A 34 1.49 -23.78 10.11
CA TRP A 34 0.37 -24.67 9.87
C TRP A 34 0.09 -24.91 8.37
N LEU A 35 0.41 -23.95 7.49
CA LEU A 35 0.28 -24.12 6.03
C LEU A 35 1.27 -25.12 5.45
N LYS A 36 2.37 -25.40 6.16
CA LYS A 36 3.52 -26.15 5.62
C LYS A 36 3.13 -27.48 4.96
N ASN A 37 2.18 -28.21 5.53
CA ASN A 37 1.78 -29.53 5.07
C ASN A 37 0.35 -29.57 4.48
N GLU A 38 -0.27 -28.42 4.24
CA GLU A 38 -1.62 -28.35 3.68
C GLU A 38 -1.69 -28.89 2.25
N GLU A 39 -2.88 -29.29 1.80
CA GLU A 39 -3.10 -29.68 0.41
C GLU A 39 -3.19 -28.47 -0.53
N LEU A 40 -2.90 -28.69 -1.82
CA LEU A 40 -3.07 -27.61 -2.81
C LEU A 40 -4.54 -27.25 -2.93
N SER A 41 -4.86 -25.99 -2.68
CA SER A 41 -6.20 -25.44 -2.82
C SER A 41 -6.19 -24.31 -3.86
N PHE A 42 -6.75 -24.58 -5.03
CA PHE A 42 -6.89 -23.57 -6.08
C PHE A 42 -8.23 -22.84 -5.94
N SER A 43 -8.19 -21.52 -5.88
CA SER A 43 -9.37 -20.67 -5.89
C SER A 43 -9.81 -20.42 -7.33
N GLU A 44 -10.91 -21.05 -7.75
CA GLU A 44 -11.50 -20.78 -9.07
C GLU A 44 -12.02 -19.34 -9.19
N LYS A 45 -12.45 -18.74 -8.07
CA LYS A 45 -12.95 -17.36 -8.05
C LYS A 45 -11.83 -16.36 -8.27
N GLU A 46 -10.72 -16.53 -7.57
CA GLU A 46 -9.57 -15.62 -7.66
C GLU A 46 -8.59 -16.03 -8.77
N GLN A 47 -8.79 -17.21 -9.39
CA GLN A 47 -7.86 -17.83 -10.34
C GLN A 47 -6.44 -17.96 -9.75
N GLU A 48 -6.35 -18.34 -8.48
CA GLU A 48 -5.12 -18.30 -7.69
C GLU A 48 -4.85 -19.60 -6.94
N LEU A 49 -3.57 -19.97 -6.91
CA LEU A 49 -2.98 -20.96 -6.03
C LEU A 49 -2.07 -20.24 -5.02
N ASP A 50 -2.54 -20.09 -3.79
CA ASP A 50 -1.73 -19.56 -2.70
C ASP A 50 -0.92 -20.70 -2.05
N ILE A 51 0.41 -20.64 -2.19
CA ILE A 51 1.34 -21.61 -1.60
C ILE A 51 2.35 -20.97 -0.65
N ARG A 52 2.02 -19.79 -0.10
CA ARG A 52 2.89 -19.10 0.85
C ARG A 52 3.17 -19.99 2.06
N SER A 53 4.44 -20.06 2.47
CA SER A 53 4.93 -20.88 3.57
C SER A 53 4.70 -22.40 3.45
N MET A 54 4.26 -22.91 2.30
CA MET A 54 4.02 -24.34 2.07
C MET A 54 5.30 -25.10 1.70
N ASP A 55 5.39 -26.38 2.10
CA ASP A 55 6.35 -27.33 1.54
C ASP A 55 5.74 -28.04 0.31
N CYS A 56 6.16 -27.60 -0.87
CA CYS A 56 5.73 -28.15 -2.15
C CYS A 56 6.69 -29.18 -2.73
N THR A 57 7.71 -29.66 -2.00
CA THR A 57 8.75 -30.58 -2.52
C THR A 57 8.17 -31.78 -3.28
N ASN A 58 7.08 -32.35 -2.79
CA ASN A 58 6.43 -33.53 -3.36
C ASN A 58 5.20 -33.23 -4.23
N LYS A 59 4.79 -31.97 -4.33
CA LYS A 59 3.58 -31.53 -5.04
C LYS A 59 3.88 -31.31 -6.53
N ASP A 60 2.85 -31.43 -7.37
CA ASP A 60 2.96 -31.17 -8.81
C ASP A 60 2.26 -29.84 -9.13
N LEU A 61 3.06 -28.84 -9.47
CA LEU A 61 2.62 -27.48 -9.81
C LEU A 61 2.59 -27.24 -11.33
N SER A 62 2.96 -28.24 -12.15
CA SER A 62 3.10 -28.09 -13.62
C SER A 62 1.80 -27.76 -14.35
N LYS A 63 0.66 -28.03 -13.72
CA LYS A 63 -0.68 -27.70 -14.25
C LYS A 63 -1.10 -26.24 -14.07
N TYR A 64 -0.37 -25.48 -13.26
CA TYR A 64 -0.62 -24.06 -13.03
C TYR A 64 0.34 -23.21 -13.85
N THR A 65 0.01 -21.94 -14.03
CA THR A 65 0.93 -20.95 -14.64
C THR A 65 1.61 -20.12 -13.56
N ALA A 66 2.74 -19.48 -13.88
CA ALA A 66 3.38 -18.52 -12.99
C ALA A 66 2.42 -17.38 -12.57
N GLU A 67 1.45 -17.05 -13.43
CA GLU A 67 0.44 -16.01 -13.20
C GLU A 67 -0.54 -16.32 -12.07
N GLN A 68 -0.66 -17.60 -11.72
CA GLN A 68 -1.65 -18.09 -10.78
C GLN A 68 -1.05 -18.34 -9.40
N ILE A 69 0.26 -18.22 -9.20
CA ILE A 69 0.91 -18.71 -7.98
C ILE A 69 1.37 -17.55 -7.10
N SER A 70 0.77 -17.43 -5.92
CA SER A 70 1.30 -16.60 -4.83
C SER A 70 2.23 -17.41 -3.94
N PHE A 71 3.41 -16.87 -3.64
CA PHE A 71 4.45 -17.56 -2.88
C PHE A 71 5.31 -16.58 -2.08
N ASP A 72 5.96 -17.06 -1.04
CA ASP A 72 6.84 -16.26 -0.19
C ASP A 72 8.22 -16.90 -0.04
N ASN A 73 9.11 -16.25 0.70
CA ASN A 73 10.43 -16.81 1.02
C ASN A 73 10.38 -18.13 1.81
N GLY A 74 9.25 -18.45 2.44
CA GLY A 74 9.02 -19.71 3.16
C GLY A 74 8.57 -20.86 2.26
N THR A 75 8.11 -20.60 1.05
CA THR A 75 7.66 -21.63 0.10
C THR A 75 8.84 -22.51 -0.36
N VAL A 76 8.72 -23.83 -0.18
CA VAL A 76 9.72 -24.80 -0.64
C VAL A 76 9.25 -25.44 -1.95
N PHE A 77 9.88 -25.10 -3.06
CA PHE A 77 9.49 -25.60 -4.38
C PHE A 77 10.04 -26.99 -4.72
N PRO A 78 9.36 -27.78 -5.57
CA PRO A 78 9.90 -28.99 -6.17
C PRO A 78 11.27 -28.76 -6.83
N LYS A 79 12.25 -29.64 -6.56
CA LYS A 79 13.55 -29.59 -7.25
C LYS A 79 13.49 -30.05 -8.70
N ASN A 80 12.49 -30.87 -9.04
CA ASN A 80 12.28 -31.33 -10.41
C ASN A 80 11.52 -30.27 -11.20
N ALA A 81 12.18 -29.67 -12.19
CA ALA A 81 11.58 -28.65 -13.06
C ALA A 81 10.31 -29.13 -13.79
N SER A 82 10.16 -30.44 -14.05
CA SER A 82 8.94 -30.98 -14.68
C SER A 82 7.70 -30.91 -13.78
N LYS A 83 7.87 -30.59 -12.49
CA LYS A 83 6.79 -30.38 -11.52
C LYS A 83 6.50 -28.90 -11.27
N LEU A 84 7.16 -27.99 -12.00
CA LEU A 84 6.95 -26.55 -11.92
C LEU A 84 6.23 -26.06 -13.18
N PRO A 85 5.58 -24.88 -13.15
CA PRO A 85 5.11 -24.23 -14.36
C PRO A 85 6.25 -24.05 -15.38
N ALA A 86 5.89 -23.99 -16.67
CA ALA A 86 6.85 -23.68 -17.72
C ALA A 86 7.54 -22.33 -17.44
N ASP A 87 8.87 -22.31 -17.62
CA ASP A 87 9.73 -21.13 -17.41
C ASP A 87 9.63 -20.50 -16.00
N PHE A 88 9.19 -21.26 -15.00
CA PHE A 88 9.04 -20.76 -13.64
C PHE A 88 10.38 -20.56 -12.92
N ASN A 89 10.63 -19.33 -12.49
CA ASN A 89 11.77 -18.98 -11.64
C ASN A 89 11.30 -18.04 -10.51
N ALA A 90 11.06 -18.62 -9.33
CA ALA A 90 10.55 -17.91 -8.17
C ALA A 90 11.40 -16.67 -7.79
N ASN A 91 12.73 -16.81 -7.81
CA ASN A 91 13.63 -15.71 -7.45
C ASN A 91 13.58 -14.59 -8.49
N ALA A 92 13.58 -14.92 -9.78
CA ALA A 92 13.50 -13.92 -10.85
C ALA A 92 12.15 -13.19 -10.84
N ILE A 93 11.06 -13.91 -10.57
CA ILE A 93 9.73 -13.32 -10.39
C ILE A 93 9.75 -12.38 -9.18
N MET A 94 10.22 -12.83 -8.02
CA MET A 94 10.29 -12.04 -6.81
C MET A 94 11.07 -10.74 -7.02
N GLU A 95 12.27 -10.80 -7.61
CA GLU A 95 13.10 -9.61 -7.82
C GLU A 95 12.51 -8.66 -8.87
N LYS A 96 11.98 -9.18 -9.98
CA LYS A 96 11.37 -8.35 -11.03
C LYS A 96 10.17 -7.54 -10.49
N HIS A 97 9.36 -8.16 -9.63
CA HIS A 97 8.12 -7.58 -9.14
C HIS A 97 8.27 -6.75 -7.86
N LYS A 98 9.50 -6.54 -7.39
CA LYS A 98 9.83 -5.46 -6.44
C LYS A 98 9.72 -4.08 -7.10
N ASN A 99 9.98 -3.98 -8.41
CA ASN A 99 9.84 -2.71 -9.13
C ASN A 99 8.38 -2.21 -9.02
N PRO A 100 8.13 -1.02 -8.43
CA PRO A 100 6.78 -0.48 -8.29
C PRO A 100 6.12 -0.15 -9.64
N GLY A 101 6.92 -0.02 -10.71
CA GLY A 101 6.47 0.17 -12.08
C GLY A 101 6.30 1.63 -12.49
N LEU A 102 5.88 1.81 -13.74
CA LEU A 102 5.61 3.11 -14.35
C LEU A 102 6.78 4.10 -14.26
N ASN A 103 8.02 3.59 -14.26
CA ASN A 103 9.26 4.35 -14.20
C ASN A 103 9.47 5.17 -12.92
N LEU A 104 8.85 4.79 -11.80
CA LEU A 104 9.00 5.48 -10.51
C LEU A 104 10.45 5.61 -10.03
N HIS A 105 11.31 4.61 -10.30
CA HIS A 105 12.73 4.71 -9.96
C HIS A 105 13.43 5.91 -10.62
N LYS A 106 13.01 6.34 -11.82
CA LYS A 106 13.55 7.56 -12.45
C LYS A 106 13.24 8.82 -11.65
N LEU A 107 12.11 8.84 -10.95
CA LEU A 107 11.77 9.95 -10.03
C LEU A 107 12.59 9.87 -8.75
N HIS A 108 12.76 8.66 -8.20
CA HIS A 108 13.58 8.45 -7.00
C HIS A 108 15.04 8.88 -7.21
N GLU A 109 15.62 8.56 -8.37
CA GLU A 109 16.97 8.99 -8.77
C GLU A 109 17.10 10.53 -8.86
N GLN A 110 16.00 11.23 -9.13
CA GLN A 110 15.93 12.69 -9.13
C GLN A 110 15.63 13.29 -7.75
N GLY A 111 15.56 12.46 -6.70
CA GLY A 111 15.22 12.86 -5.34
C GLY A 111 13.73 13.11 -5.12
N ILE A 112 12.85 12.69 -6.04
CA ILE A 112 11.39 12.71 -5.85
C ILE A 112 10.96 11.34 -5.37
N ASP A 113 11.06 11.13 -4.06
CA ASP A 113 10.93 9.85 -3.37
C ASP A 113 10.05 9.94 -2.10
N GLY A 114 9.34 11.05 -1.92
CA GLY A 114 8.51 11.33 -0.75
C GLY A 114 9.25 12.06 0.39
N SER A 115 10.53 12.40 0.20
CA SER A 115 11.31 13.14 1.20
C SER A 115 10.63 14.43 1.66
N GLY A 116 10.56 14.62 2.98
CA GLY A 116 9.98 15.84 3.58
C GLY A 116 8.46 15.93 3.47
N VAL A 117 7.80 14.79 3.27
CA VAL A 117 6.35 14.63 3.26
C VAL A 117 6.01 13.39 4.10
N SER A 118 4.91 13.44 4.85
CA SER A 118 4.40 12.29 5.60
C SER A 118 3.09 11.79 5.01
N MET A 119 2.80 10.52 5.22
CA MET A 119 1.51 9.91 4.93
C MET A 119 1.07 8.98 6.06
N ALA A 120 -0.21 8.66 6.08
CA ALA A 120 -0.76 7.71 7.03
C ALA A 120 -1.44 6.52 6.33
N ILE A 121 -1.55 5.42 7.06
CA ILE A 121 -2.31 4.24 6.65
C ILE A 121 -3.23 3.85 7.81
N ILE A 122 -4.50 3.58 7.50
CA ILE A 122 -5.46 2.95 8.42
C ILE A 122 -5.78 1.56 7.87
N ASP A 123 -5.23 0.52 8.51
CA ASP A 123 -5.31 -0.85 8.01
C ASP A 123 -5.09 -1.88 9.12
N GLN A 124 -5.06 -3.18 8.82
CA GLN A 124 -4.87 -4.29 9.76
C GLN A 124 -3.52 -4.20 10.51
N PRO A 125 -3.30 -4.92 11.63
CA PRO A 125 -2.05 -4.89 12.38
C PRO A 125 -0.80 -5.09 11.53
N LEU A 126 0.28 -4.41 11.91
CA LEU A 126 1.55 -4.39 11.19
C LEU A 126 2.64 -5.09 12.01
N SER A 127 3.41 -5.98 11.38
CA SER A 127 4.62 -6.56 11.96
C SER A 127 5.87 -5.76 11.54
N PRO A 128 7.03 -5.91 12.19
CA PRO A 128 8.25 -5.19 11.78
C PRO A 128 8.83 -5.72 10.45
N HIS A 129 9.15 -4.85 9.50
CA HIS A 129 9.85 -5.21 8.26
C HIS A 129 10.85 -4.14 7.81
N ASN A 130 11.99 -4.57 7.26
CA ASN A 130 13.06 -3.64 6.82
C ASN A 130 12.66 -2.67 5.71
N GLU A 131 11.59 -2.98 4.97
CA GLU A 131 11.03 -2.10 3.93
C GLU A 131 10.48 -0.79 4.49
N TYR A 132 9.89 -0.77 5.69
CA TYR A 132 9.19 0.42 6.20
C TYR A 132 9.58 0.82 7.62
N ASN A 133 10.32 -0.01 8.36
CA ASN A 133 10.67 0.28 9.76
C ASN A 133 11.35 1.65 9.96
N ASP A 134 12.29 2.02 9.08
CA ASP A 134 13.00 3.30 9.20
C ASP A 134 12.09 4.50 8.91
N ASN A 135 11.03 4.27 8.12
CA ASN A 135 10.06 5.29 7.75
C ASN A 135 8.90 5.37 8.76
N LEU A 136 8.71 4.37 9.61
CA LEU A 136 7.61 4.29 10.57
C LEU A 136 7.81 5.28 11.73
N ALA A 137 7.06 6.39 11.69
CA ALA A 137 7.10 7.45 12.68
C ALA A 137 6.10 7.24 13.82
N HIS A 138 4.99 6.54 13.57
CA HIS A 138 3.92 6.30 14.55
C HIS A 138 3.23 4.97 14.30
N TYR A 139 2.83 4.30 15.39
CA TYR A 139 1.97 3.13 15.37
C TYR A 139 0.99 3.20 16.54
N GLU A 140 -0.30 3.04 16.25
CA GLU A 140 -1.38 3.07 17.25
C GLU A 140 -2.52 2.12 16.86
N GLU A 141 -3.12 1.46 17.84
CA GLU A 141 -4.13 0.43 17.62
C GLU A 141 -5.52 0.92 18.04
N PHE A 142 -6.51 0.75 17.17
CA PHE A 142 -7.91 1.15 17.39
C PHE A 142 -8.84 -0.05 17.50
N LEU A 143 -8.64 -1.07 16.66
CA LEU A 143 -9.43 -2.30 16.65
C LEU A 143 -8.50 -3.50 16.44
N VAL A 144 -7.77 -3.86 17.49
CA VAL A 144 -6.82 -4.97 17.50
C VAL A 144 -7.00 -5.73 18.80
N TYR A 145 -7.04 -7.06 18.75
CA TYR A 145 -7.09 -7.86 19.98
C TYR A 145 -5.68 -8.13 20.52
N LYS A 146 -5.59 -8.33 21.83
CA LYS A 146 -4.30 -8.58 22.49
C LYS A 146 -3.64 -9.85 21.94
N GLY A 147 -2.41 -9.70 21.44
CA GLY A 147 -1.62 -10.81 20.91
C GLY A 147 -1.92 -11.18 19.45
N GLN A 148 -2.74 -10.38 18.76
CA GLN A 148 -2.93 -10.49 17.32
C GLN A 148 -1.59 -10.28 16.59
N SER A 149 -1.27 -11.14 15.62
CA SER A 149 -0.07 -11.00 14.80
C SER A 149 -0.22 -9.94 13.72
N GLY A 150 0.92 -9.51 13.15
CA GLY A 150 0.95 -8.71 11.95
C GLY A 150 0.20 -9.40 10.82
N SER A 151 -0.46 -8.59 10.02
CA SER A 151 -1.29 -9.06 8.92
C SER A 151 -0.56 -9.01 7.59
N MET A 152 -0.94 -9.96 6.74
CA MET A 152 -0.64 -9.97 5.32
C MET A 152 -0.91 -8.61 4.66
N HIS A 153 -2.11 -8.08 4.90
CA HIS A 153 -2.62 -6.89 4.25
C HIS A 153 -1.85 -5.64 4.70
N GLY A 154 -1.66 -5.47 6.01
CA GLY A 154 -0.94 -4.33 6.59
C GLY A 154 0.51 -4.25 6.10
N ALA A 155 1.23 -5.38 6.04
CA ALA A 155 2.59 -5.44 5.51
C ALA A 155 2.65 -5.09 4.01
N ALA A 156 1.70 -5.60 3.22
CA ALA A 156 1.62 -5.32 1.79
C ALA A 156 1.35 -3.83 1.52
N VAL A 157 0.31 -3.23 2.11
CA VAL A 157 -0.04 -1.83 1.84
C VAL A 157 1.03 -0.86 2.33
N SER A 158 1.69 -1.16 3.45
CA SER A 158 2.78 -0.34 3.98
C SER A 158 4.00 -0.36 3.07
N SER A 159 4.37 -1.54 2.57
CA SER A 159 5.53 -1.67 1.68
C SER A 159 5.26 -1.12 0.27
N ILE A 160 4.04 -1.26 -0.27
CA ILE A 160 3.66 -0.59 -1.53
C ILE A 160 3.78 0.94 -1.40
N ALA A 161 3.39 1.49 -0.26
CA ALA A 161 3.45 2.94 -0.04
C ALA A 161 4.89 3.43 0.14
N VAL A 162 5.56 2.98 1.20
CA VAL A 162 6.82 3.55 1.69
C VAL A 162 7.98 2.55 1.77
N GLY A 163 7.85 1.40 1.10
CA GLY A 163 8.89 0.39 1.05
C GLY A 163 10.18 0.92 0.43
N LYS A 164 11.32 0.72 1.11
CA LYS A 164 12.65 1.14 0.63
C LYS A 164 12.97 0.66 -0.78
N THR A 165 12.55 -0.56 -1.15
CA THR A 165 12.85 -1.15 -2.46
C THR A 165 11.61 -1.40 -3.31
N VAL A 166 10.44 -1.53 -2.68
CA VAL A 166 9.18 -1.85 -3.39
C VAL A 166 8.16 -0.73 -3.41
N GLY A 167 8.46 0.38 -2.72
CA GLY A 167 7.54 1.47 -2.45
C GLY A 167 7.51 2.54 -3.53
N VAL A 168 6.38 3.25 -3.59
CA VAL A 168 6.20 4.41 -4.47
C VAL A 168 6.86 5.67 -3.89
N ALA A 169 6.78 5.88 -2.57
CA ALA A 169 7.35 7.01 -1.85
C ALA A 169 8.32 6.51 -0.74
N PRO A 170 9.47 5.92 -1.11
CA PRO A 170 10.36 5.19 -0.20
C PRO A 170 11.01 6.03 0.90
N LYS A 171 10.88 7.37 0.88
CA LYS A 171 11.38 8.28 1.93
C LYS A 171 10.31 9.11 2.61
N ALA A 172 9.02 8.84 2.33
CA ALA A 172 7.94 9.44 3.10
C ALA A 172 7.87 8.84 4.51
N LYS A 173 7.61 9.68 5.52
CA LYS A 173 7.35 9.18 6.88
C LYS A 173 5.97 8.53 6.93
N LEU A 174 5.88 7.37 7.55
CA LEU A 174 4.65 6.59 7.72
C LEU A 174 4.09 6.74 9.13
N TYR A 175 2.82 7.16 9.21
CA TYR A 175 2.02 7.12 10.44
C TYR A 175 0.97 6.01 10.30
N TYR A 176 1.10 4.94 11.09
CA TYR A 176 0.26 3.77 10.95
C TYR A 176 -0.78 3.64 12.06
N PHE A 177 -2.02 3.35 11.67
CA PHE A 177 -3.14 3.19 12.59
C PHE A 177 -3.81 1.84 12.34
N ALA A 178 -3.63 0.90 13.27
CA ALA A 178 -4.09 -0.47 13.13
C ALA A 178 -5.58 -0.63 13.51
N ALA A 179 -6.36 -1.17 12.58
CA ALA A 179 -7.76 -1.56 12.77
C ALA A 179 -8.05 -2.81 11.91
N ASP A 180 -8.19 -3.97 12.55
CA ASP A 180 -8.55 -5.21 11.87
C ASP A 180 -10.07 -5.39 11.77
N ILE A 181 -10.51 -5.81 10.59
CA ILE A 181 -11.91 -6.07 10.25
C ILE A 181 -12.16 -7.51 9.76
N THR A 182 -11.11 -8.33 9.66
CA THR A 182 -11.14 -9.58 8.89
C THR A 182 -11.02 -10.86 9.73
N ASP A 183 -10.42 -10.82 10.92
CA ASP A 183 -10.25 -12.03 11.74
C ASP A 183 -11.59 -12.51 12.37
N GLY A 184 -11.76 -13.83 12.46
CA GLY A 184 -12.96 -14.56 12.91
C GLY A 184 -13.53 -14.10 14.26
N GLN A 185 -12.69 -13.52 15.12
CA GLN A 185 -13.11 -12.92 16.40
C GLN A 185 -13.99 -11.67 16.22
N PHE A 186 -13.87 -10.99 15.08
CA PHE A 186 -14.60 -9.78 14.70
C PHE A 186 -15.65 -10.00 13.62
N GLN A 187 -15.90 -11.26 13.22
CA GLN A 187 -16.88 -11.59 12.18
C GLN A 187 -18.35 -11.56 12.63
N ASN A 188 -18.64 -11.29 13.89
CA ASN A 188 -20.01 -11.08 14.33
C ASN A 188 -20.57 -9.76 13.76
N ASP A 189 -21.88 -9.74 13.50
CA ASP A 189 -22.56 -8.58 12.91
C ASP A 189 -22.39 -7.30 13.76
N GLU A 190 -22.11 -7.42 15.06
CA GLU A 190 -21.91 -6.28 15.96
C GLU A 190 -20.58 -5.54 15.78
N ILE A 191 -19.51 -6.23 15.41
CA ILE A 191 -18.22 -5.58 15.12
C ILE A 191 -18.19 -5.05 13.70
N LYS A 192 -18.75 -5.77 12.71
CA LYS A 192 -19.01 -5.21 11.36
C LYS A 192 -19.80 -3.90 11.44
N ARG A 193 -20.74 -3.80 12.38
CA ARG A 193 -21.51 -2.58 12.68
C ARG A 193 -20.67 -1.40 13.20
N LYS A 194 -19.45 -1.60 13.70
CA LYS A 194 -18.64 -0.55 14.35
C LYS A 194 -17.41 -0.12 13.52
N ILE A 195 -17.21 -0.65 12.32
CA ILE A 195 -16.02 -0.37 11.47
C ILE A 195 -15.83 1.15 11.27
N SER A 196 -16.88 1.86 10.84
CA SER A 196 -16.79 3.32 10.66
C SER A 196 -16.40 4.07 11.92
N LYS A 197 -16.78 3.59 13.10
CA LYS A 197 -16.41 4.23 14.36
C LYS A 197 -14.90 4.19 14.59
N TYR A 198 -14.27 3.04 14.38
CA TYR A 198 -12.83 2.88 14.61
C TYR A 198 -11.99 3.56 13.53
N TYR A 199 -12.40 3.45 12.26
CA TYR A 199 -11.73 4.13 11.16
C TYR A 199 -11.87 5.66 11.28
N ALA A 200 -13.06 6.17 11.63
CA ALA A 200 -13.26 7.59 11.89
C ALA A 200 -12.44 8.08 13.10
N ALA A 201 -12.34 7.28 14.16
CA ALA A 201 -11.53 7.64 15.32
C ALA A 201 -10.03 7.69 14.98
N ALA A 202 -9.55 6.74 14.16
CA ALA A 202 -8.19 6.76 13.66
C ALA A 202 -7.94 7.99 12.76
N LEU A 203 -8.88 8.32 11.88
CA LEU A 203 -8.78 9.51 11.04
C LEU A 203 -8.82 10.82 11.84
N ASP A 204 -9.69 10.94 12.84
CA ASP A 204 -9.71 12.06 13.78
C ASP A 204 -8.36 12.18 14.51
N LYS A 205 -7.75 11.06 14.91
CA LYS A 205 -6.43 11.05 15.54
C LYS A 205 -5.31 11.48 14.60
N ILE A 206 -5.37 11.08 13.32
CA ILE A 206 -4.46 11.57 12.28
C ILE A 206 -4.54 13.09 12.17
N VAL A 207 -5.76 13.65 12.12
CA VAL A 207 -5.97 15.11 12.06
C VAL A 207 -5.36 15.80 13.29
N GLU A 208 -5.65 15.30 14.50
CA GLU A 208 -5.09 15.83 15.75
C GLU A 208 -3.55 15.82 15.75
N ILE A 209 -2.93 14.70 15.36
CA ILE A 209 -1.47 14.61 15.26
C ILE A 209 -0.97 15.60 14.22
N ASN A 210 -1.61 15.67 13.05
CA ASN A 210 -1.19 16.52 11.95
C ASN A 210 -1.20 18.00 12.32
N GLU A 211 -2.10 18.47 13.18
CA GLU A 211 -2.10 19.85 13.70
C GLU A 211 -0.79 20.21 14.42
N THR A 212 -0.17 19.23 15.10
CA THR A 212 1.05 19.42 15.89
C THR A 212 2.35 19.29 15.08
N LEU A 213 2.30 18.70 13.89
CA LEU A 213 3.48 18.47 13.06
C LEU A 213 3.96 19.78 12.40
N PRO A 214 5.28 19.96 12.21
CA PRO A 214 5.80 21.09 11.44
C PRO A 214 5.40 20.97 9.97
N ASP A 215 5.36 22.09 9.25
CA ASP A 215 4.86 22.16 7.86
C ASP A 215 5.57 21.20 6.89
N ASN A 216 6.86 20.96 7.11
CA ASN A 216 7.68 20.04 6.30
C ASN A 216 7.60 18.57 6.75
N GLU A 217 6.69 18.24 7.66
CA GLU A 217 6.44 16.87 8.12
C GLU A 217 4.94 16.54 8.17
N LYS A 218 4.07 17.42 7.66
CA LYS A 218 2.63 17.20 7.64
C LYS A 218 2.28 15.89 6.93
N ILE A 219 1.30 15.19 7.50
CA ILE A 219 0.59 14.08 6.86
C ILE A 219 -0.30 14.70 5.78
N VAL A 220 0.03 14.44 4.52
CA VAL A 220 -0.71 15.01 3.36
C VAL A 220 -1.70 14.02 2.75
N ALA A 221 -1.50 12.72 3.01
CA ALA A 221 -2.31 11.66 2.46
C ALA A 221 -2.61 10.59 3.52
N VAL A 222 -3.79 9.98 3.45
CA VAL A 222 -4.17 8.77 4.20
C VAL A 222 -4.64 7.73 3.21
N SER A 223 -3.99 6.57 3.19
CA SER A 223 -4.48 5.40 2.46
C SER A 223 -5.36 4.55 3.37
N VAL A 224 -6.57 4.26 2.92
CA VAL A 224 -7.52 3.38 3.59
C VAL A 224 -7.95 2.31 2.61
N SER A 225 -7.32 1.14 2.69
CA SER A 225 -7.61 0.00 1.80
C SER A 225 -8.85 -0.78 2.27
N ALA A 226 -9.94 -0.06 2.49
CA ALA A 226 -11.22 -0.55 2.97
C ALA A 226 -12.36 0.41 2.59
N SER A 227 -13.59 -0.04 2.84
CA SER A 227 -14.84 0.69 2.56
C SER A 227 -15.59 1.15 3.82
N PRO A 228 -15.07 2.04 4.69
CA PRO A 228 -15.82 2.49 5.88
C PRO A 228 -17.20 3.07 5.53
N ALA A 229 -17.32 3.78 4.40
CA ALA A 229 -18.56 4.36 3.90
C ALA A 229 -19.68 3.35 3.57
N LEU A 230 -19.39 2.04 3.49
CA LEU A 230 -20.39 0.98 3.33
C LEU A 230 -20.81 0.32 4.64
N SER A 231 -20.28 0.79 5.78
CA SER A 231 -20.72 0.33 7.09
C SER A 231 -22.14 0.82 7.42
N ARG A 232 -22.69 0.34 8.53
CA ARG A 232 -24.04 0.71 9.00
C ARG A 232 -24.19 2.19 9.36
N ASP A 233 -23.14 2.83 9.87
CA ASP A 233 -23.16 4.21 10.37
C ASP A 233 -22.18 5.09 9.54
N PRO A 234 -22.42 5.27 8.24
CA PRO A 234 -21.49 5.94 7.31
C PRO A 234 -21.28 7.42 7.67
N GLU A 235 -22.24 8.06 8.33
CA GLU A 235 -22.18 9.49 8.68
C GLU A 235 -21.03 9.79 9.67
N ILE A 236 -20.65 8.80 10.48
CA ILE A 236 -19.51 8.91 11.41
C ILE A 236 -18.20 9.03 10.63
N TRP A 237 -18.03 8.18 9.61
CA TRP A 237 -16.89 8.24 8.70
C TRP A 237 -16.90 9.53 7.89
N GLU A 238 -18.04 9.87 7.27
CA GLU A 238 -18.19 11.07 6.44
C GLU A 238 -17.81 12.34 7.23
N LYS A 239 -18.21 12.45 8.51
CA LYS A 239 -17.83 13.59 9.34
C LYS A 239 -16.32 13.67 9.61
N ALA A 240 -15.65 12.54 9.87
CA ALA A 240 -14.20 12.52 10.07
C ALA A 240 -13.45 12.82 8.76
N LEU A 241 -13.94 12.30 7.64
CA LEU A 241 -13.43 12.58 6.30
C LEU A 241 -13.51 14.08 5.99
N GLU A 242 -14.63 14.74 6.27
CA GLU A 242 -14.76 16.19 6.04
C GLU A 242 -13.78 17.01 6.88
N LYS A 243 -13.50 16.62 8.13
CA LYS A 243 -12.45 17.27 8.93
C LYS A 243 -11.06 17.08 8.32
N ALA A 244 -10.75 15.87 7.85
CA ALA A 244 -9.47 15.58 7.19
C ALA A 244 -9.30 16.41 5.91
N LYS A 245 -10.35 16.53 5.10
CA LYS A 245 -10.37 17.41 3.91
C LYS A 245 -10.15 18.88 4.29
N GLN A 246 -10.82 19.38 5.33
CA GLN A 246 -10.63 20.75 5.82
C GLN A 246 -9.21 20.99 6.34
N ALA A 247 -8.55 19.97 6.87
CA ALA A 247 -7.15 20.00 7.27
C ALA A 247 -6.16 19.85 6.10
N GLY A 248 -6.64 19.79 4.85
CA GLY A 248 -5.81 19.65 3.65
C GLY A 248 -5.21 18.25 3.46
N ILE A 249 -5.78 17.24 4.12
CA ILE A 249 -5.34 15.84 4.03
C ILE A 249 -6.19 15.12 2.98
N PHE A 250 -5.52 14.56 1.97
CA PHE A 250 -6.17 13.68 1.00
C PHE A 250 -6.42 12.31 1.62
N VAL A 251 -7.63 11.78 1.55
CA VAL A 251 -7.96 10.44 2.05
C VAL A 251 -8.45 9.61 0.89
N THR A 252 -7.70 8.58 0.50
CA THR A 252 -8.17 7.64 -0.53
C THR A 252 -8.75 6.38 0.11
N THR A 253 -9.94 6.02 -0.35
CA THR A 253 -10.67 4.80 0.03
C THR A 253 -11.12 4.06 -1.23
N THR A 254 -11.63 2.84 -1.08
CA THR A 254 -12.29 2.09 -2.17
C THR A 254 -13.62 2.71 -2.64
N HIS A 255 -14.04 3.87 -2.11
CA HIS A 255 -15.25 4.61 -2.49
C HIS A 255 -15.00 6.08 -2.85
N ILE A 256 -13.83 6.39 -3.41
CA ILE A 256 -13.42 7.76 -3.75
C ILE A 256 -14.42 8.51 -4.64
N GLU A 257 -15.16 7.82 -5.52
CA GLU A 257 -16.19 8.45 -6.35
C GLU A 257 -17.31 9.08 -5.53
N LYS A 258 -17.78 8.40 -4.48
CA LYS A 258 -18.79 8.98 -3.58
C LYS A 258 -18.19 10.12 -2.75
N GLU A 259 -16.93 9.99 -2.37
CA GLU A 259 -16.28 10.89 -1.42
C GLU A 259 -15.77 12.19 -2.04
N TYR A 260 -15.33 12.15 -3.30
CA TYR A 260 -14.70 13.26 -4.02
C TYR A 260 -15.28 13.49 -5.43
N GLY A 261 -16.04 12.53 -5.99
CA GLY A 261 -16.46 12.57 -7.39
C GLY A 261 -15.38 12.15 -8.39
N PHE A 262 -14.22 11.68 -7.90
CA PHE A 262 -13.14 11.16 -8.74
C PHE A 262 -13.44 9.73 -9.17
N ARG A 263 -12.94 9.33 -10.34
CA ARG A 263 -12.99 7.93 -10.77
C ARG A 263 -11.59 7.38 -10.82
N ASP A 264 -11.37 6.30 -10.08
CA ASP A 264 -10.16 5.53 -10.16
C ASP A 264 -10.42 4.06 -10.40
N ASN A 265 -9.40 3.35 -10.88
CA ASN A 265 -9.47 1.92 -11.06
C ASN A 265 -8.11 1.22 -11.00
N GLY A 266 -8.11 -0.07 -10.72
CA GLY A 266 -6.91 -0.90 -10.70
C GLY A 266 -6.60 -1.50 -12.06
N VAL A 267 -5.32 -1.65 -12.39
CA VAL A 267 -4.87 -2.35 -13.61
C VAL A 267 -3.99 -3.56 -13.30
N TYR A 268 -4.18 -4.59 -14.12
CA TYR A 268 -3.47 -5.86 -14.08
C TYR A 268 -2.32 -5.87 -15.10
N ARG A 269 -1.29 -6.68 -14.85
CA ARG A 269 -0.21 -7.00 -15.80
C ARG A 269 0.13 -8.49 -15.67
N PHE A 270 0.47 -9.17 -16.78
CA PHE A 270 1.03 -10.54 -16.72
C PHE A 270 2.44 -10.54 -16.10
N VAL A 271 2.78 -11.48 -15.23
CA VAL A 271 4.09 -11.68 -14.56
C VAL A 271 5.28 -11.62 -15.52
N SER A 272 5.09 -12.06 -16.76
CA SER A 272 6.11 -12.03 -17.81
C SER A 272 6.41 -10.63 -18.37
N GLN A 273 5.47 -9.69 -18.27
CA GLN A 273 5.59 -8.35 -18.87
C GLN A 273 6.38 -7.36 -18.00
N GLU A 274 6.71 -6.17 -18.51
CA GLU A 274 7.57 -5.23 -17.79
C GLU A 274 6.77 -4.24 -16.92
N PRO A 275 7.12 -4.05 -15.62
CA PRO A 275 6.44 -3.09 -14.76
C PRO A 275 6.52 -1.63 -15.23
N ASP A 276 7.61 -1.25 -15.91
CA ASP A 276 7.83 0.14 -16.34
C ASP A 276 7.17 0.48 -17.69
N ASP A 277 6.63 -0.51 -18.38
CA ASP A 277 5.95 -0.34 -19.65
C ASP A 277 4.43 -0.23 -19.44
N PHE A 278 3.86 0.95 -19.67
CA PHE A 278 2.42 1.16 -19.47
C PHE A 278 1.57 0.26 -20.40
N GLU A 279 2.10 -0.14 -21.57
CA GLU A 279 1.43 -1.03 -22.53
C GLU A 279 1.28 -2.47 -22.03
N SER A 280 1.98 -2.81 -20.96
CA SER A 280 1.87 -4.09 -20.27
C SER A 280 0.58 -4.19 -19.44
N TYR A 281 0.01 -3.07 -19.04
CA TYR A 281 -1.18 -3.02 -18.20
C TYR A 281 -2.48 -3.15 -18.99
N ARG A 282 -3.46 -3.80 -18.35
CA ARG A 282 -4.74 -4.17 -18.94
C ARG A 282 -5.85 -4.29 -17.90
N GLN A 283 -7.08 -4.50 -18.36
CA GLN A 283 -8.22 -4.79 -17.50
C GLN A 283 -7.97 -6.07 -16.73
N THR A 284 -8.50 -6.09 -15.51
CA THR A 284 -8.40 -7.26 -14.63
C THR A 284 -9.41 -8.31 -15.04
N ASN A 285 -9.17 -9.57 -14.66
CA ASN A 285 -10.03 -10.69 -15.05
C ASN A 285 -11.49 -10.49 -14.63
N TRP A 286 -11.75 -9.79 -13.52
CA TRP A 286 -13.09 -9.48 -13.02
C TRP A 286 -13.72 -8.22 -13.66
N GLN A 287 -12.97 -7.49 -14.48
CA GLN A 287 -13.45 -6.35 -15.28
C GLN A 287 -13.62 -6.70 -16.76
N ILE A 288 -13.07 -7.83 -17.22
CA ILE A 288 -13.25 -8.32 -18.59
C ILE A 288 -14.76 -8.50 -18.85
N GLY A 289 -15.27 -7.79 -19.86
CA GLY A 289 -16.68 -7.82 -20.25
C GLY A 289 -17.54 -6.69 -19.66
N TYR A 290 -17.01 -5.87 -18.76
CA TYR A 290 -17.65 -4.62 -18.35
C TYR A 290 -17.27 -3.50 -19.34
N ASP A 291 -18.10 -3.31 -20.36
CA ASP A 291 -17.87 -2.29 -21.40
C ASP A 291 -18.30 -0.91 -20.88
N MET A 292 -17.39 -0.22 -20.21
CA MET A 292 -17.62 1.16 -19.77
C MET A 292 -17.69 2.09 -20.99
N PRO A 293 -18.61 3.07 -21.04
CA PRO A 293 -18.58 4.14 -22.02
C PRO A 293 -17.20 4.81 -22.12
N VAL A 294 -16.76 5.15 -23.34
CA VAL A 294 -15.40 5.67 -23.59
C VAL A 294 -15.12 6.98 -22.83
N ASP A 295 -16.14 7.80 -22.62
CA ASP A 295 -16.07 9.00 -21.78
C ASP A 295 -15.77 8.66 -20.32
N ILE A 296 -16.36 7.58 -19.79
CA ILE A 296 -16.05 7.07 -18.45
C ILE A 296 -14.62 6.51 -18.41
N GLN A 297 -14.21 5.73 -19.42
CA GLN A 297 -12.85 5.20 -19.52
C GLN A 297 -11.81 6.33 -19.48
N LYS A 298 -11.99 7.36 -20.30
CA LYS A 298 -11.08 8.51 -20.40
C LYS A 298 -11.13 9.45 -19.19
N ASN A 299 -12.15 9.31 -18.34
CA ASN A 299 -12.27 10.05 -17.09
C ASN A 299 -11.96 9.18 -15.85
N THR A 300 -11.33 8.01 -16.03
CA THR A 300 -10.94 7.10 -14.94
C THR A 300 -9.41 7.02 -14.88
N LEU A 301 -8.83 7.42 -13.75
CA LEU A 301 -7.39 7.37 -13.50
C LEU A 301 -7.01 6.03 -12.87
N CYS A 302 -6.10 5.30 -13.49
CA CYS A 302 -5.80 3.92 -13.17
C CYS A 302 -4.42 3.73 -12.54
N PHE A 303 -4.31 2.79 -11.60
CA PHE A 303 -3.05 2.50 -10.90
C PHE A 303 -2.73 0.99 -10.86
N PRO A 304 -1.43 0.59 -10.88
CA PRO A 304 -1.01 -0.81 -10.76
C PRO A 304 -1.47 -1.47 -9.46
N MET A 305 -1.84 -2.76 -9.52
CA MET A 305 -2.17 -3.52 -8.31
C MET A 305 -1.72 -4.98 -8.28
N ASP A 306 -1.64 -5.66 -9.42
CA ASP A 306 -1.37 -7.10 -9.47
C ASP A 306 0.12 -7.42 -9.73
N HIS A 307 0.51 -8.68 -9.50
CA HIS A 307 1.88 -9.18 -9.65
C HIS A 307 2.88 -8.31 -8.87
N ARG A 308 2.62 -8.13 -7.59
CA ARG A 308 3.44 -7.29 -6.71
C ARG A 308 4.24 -8.17 -5.76
N THR A 309 5.54 -7.91 -5.68
CA THR A 309 6.34 -8.37 -4.55
C THR A 309 6.31 -7.32 -3.45
N THR A 310 5.91 -7.73 -2.25
CA THR A 310 5.76 -6.85 -1.09
C THR A 310 6.44 -7.45 0.14
N ALA A 311 6.52 -6.68 1.22
CA ALA A 311 6.95 -7.19 2.52
C ALA A 311 6.00 -8.28 3.01
N ALA A 312 6.55 -9.41 3.43
CA ALA A 312 5.78 -10.49 4.06
C ALA A 312 5.63 -10.24 5.57
N PRO A 313 4.53 -10.67 6.19
CA PRO A 313 4.24 -10.37 7.59
C PRO A 313 4.92 -11.34 8.58
N ASN A 314 5.64 -12.36 8.09
CA ASN A 314 6.19 -13.49 8.82
C ASN A 314 7.70 -13.41 9.10
N GLY A 315 8.40 -12.37 8.62
CA GLY A 315 9.81 -12.17 8.95
C GLY A 315 10.34 -10.77 8.59
N ILE A 316 11.45 -10.35 9.21
CA ILE A 316 12.01 -8.99 9.07
C ILE A 316 12.55 -8.66 7.65
N ASN A 317 12.90 -9.70 6.89
CA ASN A 317 13.52 -9.63 5.56
C ASN A 317 12.74 -10.44 4.50
N ASP A 318 11.57 -10.97 4.87
CA ASP A 318 10.85 -11.91 4.02
C ASP A 318 9.91 -11.14 3.10
N TYR A 319 9.86 -11.58 1.85
CA TYR A 319 9.01 -11.07 0.80
C TYR A 319 8.01 -12.12 0.37
N VAL A 320 6.95 -11.60 -0.21
CA VAL A 320 5.86 -12.37 -0.79
C VAL A 320 5.58 -11.79 -2.16
N HIS A 321 5.44 -12.67 -3.15
CA HIS A 321 4.90 -12.33 -4.45
C HIS A 321 3.41 -12.69 -4.46
N TYR A 322 2.56 -11.69 -4.69
CA TYR A 322 1.15 -11.87 -4.90
C TYR A 322 0.82 -11.92 -6.38
N ALA A 323 0.27 -13.05 -6.83
CA ALA A 323 -0.26 -13.21 -8.18
C ALA A 323 -1.41 -12.24 -8.44
N ASN A 324 -2.30 -12.05 -7.45
CA ASN A 324 -3.40 -11.10 -7.51
C ASN A 324 -3.30 -10.08 -6.38
N GLY A 325 -3.61 -8.83 -6.73
CA GLY A 325 -3.98 -7.78 -5.81
C GLY A 325 -5.44 -7.40 -5.99
N GLY A 326 -5.80 -6.24 -5.47
CA GLY A 326 -7.10 -5.65 -5.67
C GLY A 326 -7.05 -4.15 -5.41
N PHE A 327 -8.21 -3.52 -5.28
CA PHE A 327 -8.27 -2.09 -4.93
C PHE A 327 -7.41 -1.77 -3.70
N SER A 328 -7.31 -2.68 -2.73
CA SER A 328 -6.46 -2.49 -1.56
C SER A 328 -4.96 -2.29 -1.86
N TRP A 329 -4.44 -2.77 -2.99
CA TRP A 329 -3.03 -2.62 -3.41
C TRP A 329 -2.88 -1.31 -4.20
N MET A 330 -3.95 -0.90 -4.89
CA MET A 330 -4.07 0.33 -5.65
C MET A 330 -4.07 1.58 -4.75
N LYS A 331 -4.80 1.57 -3.63
CA LYS A 331 -4.95 2.74 -2.73
C LYS A 331 -3.63 3.25 -2.13
N PRO A 332 -2.73 2.42 -1.59
CA PRO A 332 -1.44 2.90 -1.12
C PRO A 332 -0.57 3.42 -2.27
N PHE A 333 -0.70 2.86 -3.48
CA PHE A 333 -0.02 3.39 -4.66
C PHE A 333 -0.51 4.80 -5.00
N GLU A 334 -1.82 4.98 -5.13
CA GLU A 334 -2.47 6.26 -5.42
C GLU A 334 -2.09 7.34 -4.40
N ALA A 335 -2.27 7.05 -3.10
CA ALA A 335 -1.90 7.97 -2.02
C ALA A 335 -0.44 8.40 -2.10
N SER A 336 0.45 7.46 -2.47
CA SER A 336 1.89 7.71 -2.53
C SER A 336 2.29 8.50 -3.78
N VAL A 337 1.63 8.33 -4.93
CA VAL A 337 1.84 9.22 -6.07
C VAL A 337 1.41 10.65 -5.73
N TYR A 338 0.31 10.81 -4.98
CA TYR A 338 -0.08 12.12 -4.45
C TYR A 338 0.96 12.70 -3.48
N VAL A 339 1.61 11.87 -2.66
CA VAL A 339 2.75 12.30 -1.81
C VAL A 339 3.91 12.82 -2.65
N LEU A 340 4.26 12.14 -3.75
CA LEU A 340 5.29 12.63 -4.69
C LEU A 340 4.88 13.98 -5.31
N ALA A 341 3.60 14.15 -5.66
CA ALA A 341 3.07 15.42 -6.17
C ALA A 341 3.18 16.54 -5.12
N LYS A 342 2.84 16.27 -3.85
CA LYS A 342 2.99 17.21 -2.73
C LYS A 342 4.44 17.59 -2.45
N GLN A 343 5.40 16.71 -2.75
CA GLN A 343 6.82 17.01 -2.62
C GLN A 343 7.25 18.12 -3.58
N VAL A 344 6.74 18.12 -4.82
CA VAL A 344 7.12 19.12 -5.84
C VAL A 344 6.21 20.35 -5.87
N LYS A 345 4.92 20.19 -5.57
CA LYS A 345 3.92 21.25 -5.53
C LYS A 345 3.12 21.14 -4.24
N ARG A 346 3.57 21.83 -3.18
CA ARG A 346 3.00 21.71 -1.83
C ARG A 346 1.52 22.09 -1.72
N ASP A 347 1.06 23.01 -2.55
CA ASP A 347 -0.32 23.51 -2.57
C ASP A 347 -1.26 22.72 -3.48
N ILE A 348 -0.79 21.67 -4.18
CA ILE A 348 -1.66 20.83 -5.02
C ILE A 348 -2.81 20.25 -4.18
N THR A 349 -4.01 20.30 -4.75
CA THR A 349 -5.23 19.71 -4.17
C THR A 349 -5.52 18.35 -4.81
N PRO A 350 -6.34 17.50 -4.18
CA PRO A 350 -6.77 16.24 -4.79
C PRO A 350 -7.45 16.43 -6.17
N GLU A 351 -8.23 17.49 -6.34
CA GLU A 351 -8.90 17.81 -7.61
C GLU A 351 -7.89 18.16 -8.70
N GLU A 352 -6.88 18.98 -8.38
CA GLU A 352 -5.80 19.29 -9.32
C GLU A 352 -4.98 18.04 -9.63
N PHE A 353 -4.66 17.22 -8.63
CA PHE A 353 -3.96 15.95 -8.81
C PHE A 353 -4.67 15.01 -9.79
N PHE A 354 -5.97 14.76 -9.59
CA PHE A 354 -6.74 13.89 -10.49
C PHE A 354 -6.86 14.48 -11.89
N LYS A 355 -7.11 15.80 -12.00
CA LYS A 355 -7.18 16.48 -13.28
C LYS A 355 -5.87 16.36 -14.06
N VAL A 356 -4.74 16.73 -13.44
CA VAL A 356 -3.43 16.65 -14.10
C VAL A 356 -3.04 15.20 -14.35
N GLY A 357 -3.40 14.26 -13.46
CA GLY A 357 -3.22 12.83 -13.66
C GLY A 357 -3.92 12.31 -14.92
N LEU A 358 -5.15 12.75 -15.17
CA LEU A 358 -5.89 12.42 -16.41
C LEU A 358 -5.29 13.11 -17.65
N GLU A 359 -4.81 14.35 -17.53
CA GLU A 359 -4.19 15.09 -18.63
C GLU A 359 -2.82 14.52 -19.05
N THR A 360 -2.07 13.97 -18.09
CA THR A 360 -0.68 13.51 -18.28
C THR A 360 -0.53 11.99 -18.35
N GLY A 361 -1.55 11.24 -17.94
CA GLY A 361 -1.55 9.79 -17.97
C GLY A 361 -1.68 9.20 -19.37
N ASP A 362 -1.33 7.92 -19.47
CA ASP A 362 -1.34 7.17 -20.72
C ASP A 362 -2.65 6.38 -20.85
N TYR A 363 -3.48 6.74 -21.83
CA TYR A 363 -4.70 5.99 -22.10
C TYR A 363 -4.38 4.64 -22.77
N SER A 364 -4.81 3.54 -22.14
CA SER A 364 -4.59 2.19 -22.65
C SER A 364 -5.90 1.56 -23.12
N GLU A 365 -5.92 1.17 -24.40
CA GLU A 365 -7.05 0.43 -24.98
C GLU A 365 -7.23 -0.97 -24.37
N LYS A 366 -6.15 -1.57 -23.84
CA LYS A 366 -6.22 -2.86 -23.14
C LYS A 366 -6.77 -2.71 -21.72
N ALA A 367 -6.49 -1.58 -21.08
CA ALA A 367 -6.94 -1.28 -19.71
C ALA A 367 -8.29 -0.57 -19.66
N LYS A 368 -8.73 0.05 -20.75
CA LYS A 368 -9.97 0.82 -20.84
C LYS A 368 -10.01 1.95 -19.78
N CYS A 369 -8.87 2.59 -19.57
CA CYS A 369 -8.72 3.75 -18.69
C CYS A 369 -7.42 4.51 -18.96
N VAL A 370 -7.26 5.67 -18.30
CA VAL A 370 -6.01 6.44 -18.29
C VAL A 370 -5.13 5.92 -17.17
N ILE A 371 -4.02 5.25 -17.50
CA ILE A 371 -3.04 4.79 -16.50
C ILE A 371 -2.22 6.01 -16.06
N VAL A 372 -2.04 6.18 -14.75
CA VAL A 372 -1.20 7.27 -14.24
C VAL A 372 0.20 7.20 -14.85
N ASN A 373 0.75 8.34 -15.26
CA ASN A 373 2.15 8.45 -15.64
C ASN A 373 2.85 9.33 -14.59
N PRO A 374 3.48 8.73 -13.56
CA PRO A 374 4.07 9.51 -12.46
C PRO A 374 5.15 10.49 -12.96
N VAL A 375 5.93 10.11 -13.97
CA VAL A 375 6.98 10.97 -14.52
C VAL A 375 6.37 12.19 -15.20
N ALA A 376 5.42 12.00 -16.11
CA ALA A 376 4.76 13.09 -16.82
C ALA A 376 3.96 14.01 -15.88
N LEU A 377 3.29 13.42 -14.88
CA LEU A 377 2.60 14.16 -13.83
C LEU A 377 3.56 15.07 -13.07
N ILE A 378 4.68 14.55 -12.57
CA ILE A 378 5.65 15.33 -11.80
C ILE A 378 6.33 16.40 -12.68
N ASP A 379 6.65 16.09 -13.93
CA ASP A 379 7.22 17.05 -14.87
C ASP A 379 6.25 18.18 -15.22
N TYR A 380 4.95 17.91 -15.24
CA TYR A 380 3.92 18.94 -15.40
C TYR A 380 3.89 19.86 -14.17
N LEU A 381 3.87 19.29 -12.96
CA LEU A 381 3.71 20.05 -11.71
C LEU A 381 4.94 20.89 -11.32
N ARG A 382 6.11 20.61 -11.90
CA ARG A 382 7.35 21.38 -11.69
C ARG A 382 7.45 22.65 -12.55
N LYS A 383 6.63 22.77 -13.59
CA LYS A 383 6.56 23.95 -14.46
C LYS A 383 5.76 25.05 -13.78
#